data_AF-A0A8S1WHJ8-F1
#
_entry.id   AF-A0A8S1WHJ8-F1
#
_cell.length_a   1.000
_cell.length_b   1.000
_cell.length_c   1.000
_cell.angle_alpha   90.00
_cell.angle_beta   90.00
_cell.angle_gamma   90.00
#
_symmetry.space_group_name_H-M   'P 1'
#
loop_
_entity.id
_entity.type
_entity.pdbx_description
1 polymer ?
#
loop_
_entity_poly.entity_id
_entity_poly.type
_entity_poly.pdbx_seq_one_letter_code
_entity_poly.pdbx_strand_id
1 'polypeptide(L)'
;MLTRITNTVRLGIKNLYQLNHIKSFHNATIAHKAQVMNDESQYVVKTDRIYKPTYTIEFDRIGEVLLYSCDPHKHLTIFLKYPYILYETAIPLSIYLWFKNPLDIAWYWNNLFIYAPSFLWIPRMWYWRSLQYKIHRLSLLRGGKVLKIETTTLANDKNVYWVETYQFHPLTADFKQFDDRDNADYLTEEGQLKYELACQLDHIQELGTTVQDEVIYFMKEGIVHHPELFEAATKGYVIDTSNFVINTAHNIRAFEGHHNQ
;
A
#
# COMPACT_ATOMS: atom_id res chain seq x y z
N MET A 1 -38.05 -28.04 53.98
CA MET A 1 -37.77 -26.83 53.17
C MET A 1 -36.29 -26.72 52.77
N LEU A 2 -35.34 -26.98 53.70
CA LEU A 2 -33.88 -26.93 53.44
C LEU A 2 -33.34 -27.89 52.35
N THR A 3 -33.88 -29.10 52.22
CA THR A 3 -33.42 -30.10 51.24
C THR A 3 -33.76 -29.78 49.77
N ARG A 4 -34.79 -28.96 49.52
CA ARG A 4 -35.11 -28.50 48.15
C ARG A 4 -34.13 -27.44 47.65
N ILE A 5 -33.64 -26.58 48.55
CA ILE A 5 -32.72 -25.47 48.24
C ILE A 5 -31.32 -26.01 47.92
N THR A 6 -30.84 -27.00 48.68
CA THR A 6 -29.52 -27.62 48.42
C THR A 6 -29.46 -28.33 47.07
N ASN A 7 -30.56 -28.97 46.65
CA ASN A 7 -30.62 -29.66 45.35
C ASN A 7 -30.68 -28.70 44.16
N THR A 8 -31.36 -27.55 44.29
CA THR A 8 -31.40 -26.52 43.23
C THR A 8 -30.07 -25.82 43.05
N VAL A 9 -29.36 -25.51 44.15
CA VAL A 9 -28.02 -24.91 44.09
C VAL A 9 -27.02 -25.89 43.47
N ARG A 10 -27.08 -27.18 43.81
CA ARG A 10 -26.20 -28.22 43.24
C ARG A 10 -26.44 -28.45 41.74
N LEU A 11 -27.68 -28.35 41.28
CA LEU A 11 -28.04 -28.39 39.86
C LEU A 11 -27.55 -27.14 39.11
N GLY A 12 -27.70 -25.95 39.68
CA GLY A 12 -27.19 -24.70 39.11
C GLY A 12 -25.66 -24.69 38.96
N ILE A 13 -24.94 -25.19 39.97
CA ILE A 13 -23.48 -25.30 39.93
C ILE A 13 -23.04 -26.31 38.85
N LYS A 14 -23.69 -27.47 38.74
CA LYS A 14 -23.40 -28.45 37.67
C LYS A 14 -23.60 -27.87 36.26
N ASN A 15 -24.66 -27.09 36.05
CA ASN A 15 -24.93 -26.44 34.77
C ASN A 15 -23.88 -25.35 34.44
N LEU A 16 -23.39 -24.63 35.45
CA LEU A 16 -22.30 -23.66 35.29
C LEU A 16 -20.98 -24.32 34.88
N TYR A 17 -20.62 -25.46 35.48
CA TYR A 17 -19.45 -26.23 35.06
C TYR A 17 -19.58 -26.74 33.62
N GLN A 18 -20.76 -27.21 33.22
CA GLN A 18 -21.01 -27.64 31.84
C GLN A 18 -20.92 -26.47 30.85
N LEU A 19 -21.45 -25.30 31.19
CA LEU A 19 -21.38 -24.11 30.33
C LEU A 19 -19.94 -23.59 30.19
N ASN A 20 -19.14 -23.61 31.26
CA ASN A 20 -17.73 -23.22 31.20
C ASN A 20 -16.90 -24.19 30.35
N HIS A 21 -17.20 -25.49 30.44
CA HIS A 21 -16.61 -26.51 29.58
C HIS A 21 -17.02 -26.31 28.11
N ILE A 22 -18.30 -26.04 27.81
CA ILE A 22 -18.74 -25.76 26.43
C ILE A 22 -18.03 -24.51 25.87
N LYS A 23 -17.87 -23.46 26.67
CA LYS A 23 -17.12 -22.25 26.29
C LYS A 23 -15.64 -22.54 26.04
N SER A 24 -14.99 -23.35 26.87
CA SER A 24 -13.58 -23.71 26.66
C SER A 24 -13.39 -24.55 25.39
N PHE A 25 -14.32 -25.47 25.08
CA PHE A 25 -14.31 -26.24 23.84
C PHE A 25 -14.57 -25.39 22.61
N HIS A 26 -15.48 -24.42 22.70
CA HIS A 26 -15.75 -23.49 21.61
C HIS A 26 -14.53 -22.60 21.35
N ASN A 27 -13.91 -22.06 22.40
CA ASN A 27 -12.69 -21.25 22.29
C ASN A 27 -11.51 -22.07 21.78
N ALA A 28 -11.36 -23.33 22.20
CA ALA A 28 -10.33 -24.23 21.67
C ALA A 28 -10.56 -24.56 20.19
N THR A 29 -11.81 -24.74 19.77
CA THR A 29 -12.16 -24.95 18.35
C THR A 29 -11.88 -23.69 17.52
N ILE A 30 -12.19 -22.50 18.04
CA ILE A 30 -11.88 -21.22 17.38
C ILE A 30 -10.37 -21.02 17.29
N ALA A 31 -9.63 -21.26 18.38
CA ALA A 31 -8.18 -21.18 18.40
C ALA A 31 -7.53 -22.17 17.44
N HIS A 32 -8.03 -23.41 17.38
CA HIS A 32 -7.60 -24.42 16.42
C HIS A 32 -7.92 -24.01 14.98
N LYS A 33 -9.10 -23.43 14.71
CA LYS A 33 -9.43 -22.92 13.37
C LYS A 33 -8.53 -21.73 12.98
N ALA A 34 -8.27 -20.81 13.90
CA ALA A 34 -7.35 -19.70 13.68
C ALA A 34 -5.91 -20.19 13.47
N GLN A 35 -5.51 -21.24 14.20
CA GLN A 35 -4.21 -21.87 14.04
C GLN A 35 -4.11 -22.62 12.71
N VAL A 36 -5.15 -23.35 12.29
CA VAL A 36 -5.21 -23.97 10.95
C VAL A 36 -5.17 -22.90 9.86
N MET A 37 -5.88 -21.77 9.99
CA MET A 37 -5.80 -20.67 9.03
C MET A 37 -4.41 -20.01 8.99
N ASN A 38 -3.72 -19.91 10.12
CA ASN A 38 -2.33 -19.45 10.19
C ASN A 38 -1.34 -20.48 9.62
N ASP A 39 -1.54 -21.77 9.90
CA ASP A 39 -0.68 -22.86 9.42
C ASP A 39 -0.91 -23.15 7.93
N GLU A 40 -2.12 -22.88 7.40
CA GLU A 40 -2.48 -22.92 5.98
C GLU A 40 -2.04 -21.66 5.21
N SER A 41 -1.63 -20.59 5.90
CA SER A 41 -0.97 -19.47 5.25
C SER A 41 0.40 -19.92 4.75
N GLN A 42 0.41 -20.48 3.54
CA GLN A 42 1.63 -20.83 2.83
C GLN A 42 2.41 -19.54 2.58
N TYR A 43 3.34 -19.19 3.48
CA TYR A 43 4.25 -18.05 3.30
C TYR A 43 5.17 -18.19 2.08
N VAL A 44 5.16 -19.34 1.40
CA VAL A 44 5.77 -19.54 0.09
C VAL A 44 4.84 -20.40 -0.75
N VAL A 45 3.84 -19.78 -1.38
CA VAL A 45 3.10 -20.43 -2.47
C VAL A 45 4.11 -20.65 -3.60
N LYS A 46 4.38 -21.90 -3.96
CA LYS A 46 5.13 -22.22 -5.18
C LYS A 46 4.26 -21.79 -6.35
N THR A 47 4.50 -20.60 -6.87
CA THR A 47 3.83 -20.15 -8.09
C THR A 47 4.40 -20.95 -9.26
N ASP A 48 3.55 -21.72 -9.94
CA ASP A 48 3.96 -22.50 -11.13
C ASP A 48 4.19 -21.60 -12.37
N ARG A 49 3.92 -20.29 -12.25
CA ARG A 49 4.01 -19.30 -13.31
C ARG A 49 5.42 -18.75 -13.41
N ILE A 50 6.23 -19.34 -14.29
CA ILE A 50 7.60 -18.89 -14.58
C ILE A 50 7.60 -18.18 -15.93
N TYR A 51 8.09 -16.94 -15.96
CA TYR A 51 8.28 -16.17 -17.18
C TYR A 51 9.75 -16.16 -17.58
N LYS A 52 10.04 -16.48 -18.85
CA LYS A 52 11.41 -16.46 -19.38
C LYS A 52 11.63 -15.22 -20.24
N PRO A 53 12.54 -14.31 -19.84
CA PRO A 53 12.85 -13.11 -20.60
C PRO A 53 13.39 -13.41 -22.01
N THR A 54 13.05 -12.56 -22.97
CA THR A 54 13.56 -12.66 -24.36
C THR A 54 15.01 -12.22 -24.48
N TYR A 55 15.46 -11.31 -23.62
CA TYR A 55 16.81 -10.75 -23.61
C TYR A 55 17.56 -11.06 -22.30
N THR A 56 18.87 -10.82 -22.31
CA THR A 56 19.71 -11.02 -21.13
C THR A 56 19.50 -9.86 -20.17
N ILE A 57 19.09 -10.14 -18.93
CA ILE A 57 18.84 -9.10 -17.92
C ILE A 57 20.18 -8.57 -17.41
N GLU A 58 20.36 -7.24 -17.45
CA GLU A 58 21.52 -6.58 -16.85
C GLU A 58 21.16 -6.05 -15.46
N PHE A 59 21.64 -6.70 -14.40
CA PHE A 59 21.49 -6.20 -13.03
C PHE A 59 22.58 -5.19 -12.70
N ASP A 60 22.24 -4.19 -11.89
CA ASP A 60 23.23 -3.33 -11.26
C ASP A 60 24.08 -4.14 -10.25
N ARG A 61 25.18 -3.55 -9.77
CA ARG A 61 26.08 -4.15 -8.78
C ARG A 61 25.36 -4.62 -7.51
N ILE A 62 24.29 -3.94 -7.12
CA ILE A 62 23.45 -4.28 -5.96
C ILE A 62 22.55 -5.51 -6.25
N GLY A 63 22.40 -5.89 -7.52
CA GLY A 63 21.51 -6.96 -7.94
C GLY A 63 20.06 -6.51 -8.16
N GLU A 64 19.86 -5.22 -8.46
CA GLU A 64 18.56 -4.61 -8.75
C GLU A 64 18.45 -4.23 -10.23
N VAL A 65 17.24 -4.32 -10.79
CA VAL A 65 16.86 -3.79 -12.12
C VAL A 65 15.67 -2.88 -11.94
N LEU A 66 15.79 -1.62 -12.35
CA LEU A 66 14.70 -0.66 -12.26
C LEU A 66 13.63 -0.97 -13.32
N LEU A 67 12.41 -1.31 -12.91
CA LEU A 67 11.30 -1.60 -13.82
C LEU A 67 10.47 -0.36 -14.12
N TYR A 68 10.19 0.45 -13.10
CA TYR A 68 9.33 1.64 -13.20
C TYR A 68 9.85 2.78 -12.32
N SER A 69 9.69 4.02 -12.78
CA SER A 69 9.98 5.22 -11.99
C SER A 69 8.99 6.36 -12.27
N CYS A 70 8.54 7.05 -11.23
CA CYS A 70 7.71 8.24 -11.31
C CYS A 70 7.98 9.18 -10.12
N ASP A 71 7.61 10.45 -10.27
CA ASP A 71 7.54 11.41 -9.16
C ASP A 71 6.09 11.89 -8.98
N PRO A 72 5.29 11.20 -8.14
CA PRO A 72 3.90 11.53 -7.88
C PRO A 72 3.66 12.99 -7.45
N HIS A 73 4.61 13.62 -6.76
CA HIS A 73 4.46 15.00 -6.29
C HIS A 73 4.39 16.01 -7.43
N LYS A 74 5.05 15.74 -8.57
CA LYS A 74 5.03 16.63 -9.73
C LYS A 74 3.73 16.55 -10.54
N HIS A 75 3.14 15.36 -10.59
CA HIS A 75 2.05 15.04 -11.53
C HIS A 75 0.65 15.15 -10.90
N LEU A 76 0.53 15.07 -9.57
CA LEU A 76 -0.76 15.23 -8.91
C LEU A 76 -1.25 16.69 -8.93
N THR A 77 -2.46 16.89 -9.45
CA THR A 77 -3.15 18.18 -9.47
C THR A 77 -3.63 18.53 -8.06
N ILE A 78 -2.91 19.43 -7.42
CA ILE A 78 -3.34 20.04 -6.15
C ILE A 78 -4.36 21.13 -6.47
N PHE A 79 -5.51 21.14 -5.81
CA PHE A 79 -6.45 22.27 -5.90
C PHE A 79 -5.83 23.58 -5.37
N LEU A 80 -4.74 23.52 -4.57
CA LEU A 80 -3.96 24.63 -4.05
C LEU A 80 -2.47 24.27 -3.98
N LYS A 81 -1.75 24.44 -5.10
CA LYS A 81 -0.34 24.03 -5.24
C LYS A 81 0.64 24.79 -4.34
N TYR A 82 0.29 26.00 -3.90
CA TYR A 82 1.07 26.81 -2.96
C TYR A 82 0.20 27.90 -2.28
N PRO A 83 0.57 28.37 -1.08
CA PRO A 83 1.65 27.90 -0.23
C PRO A 83 1.13 26.98 0.87
N TYR A 84 1.86 25.88 1.07
CA TYR A 84 1.75 24.94 2.18
C TYR A 84 1.84 25.60 3.58
N ILE A 85 2.10 26.90 3.62
CA ILE A 85 2.28 27.71 4.81
C ILE A 85 1.02 28.55 5.10
N LEU A 86 0.18 28.90 4.10
CA LEU A 86 -0.90 29.88 4.32
C LEU A 86 -1.97 29.36 5.28
N TYR A 87 -2.32 28.07 5.24
CA TYR A 87 -3.30 27.54 6.19
C TYR A 87 -2.69 27.26 7.58
N GLU A 88 -1.42 26.81 7.67
CA GLU A 88 -0.76 26.61 8.98
C GLU A 88 -0.51 27.95 9.68
N THR A 89 -0.19 28.99 8.91
CA THR A 89 -0.09 30.36 9.42
C THR A 89 -1.45 31.01 9.65
N ALA A 90 -2.48 30.59 8.92
CA ALA A 90 -3.85 31.01 9.18
C ALA A 90 -4.41 30.41 10.48
N ILE A 91 -3.90 29.28 11.01
CA ILE A 91 -4.38 28.72 12.29
C ILE A 91 -4.16 29.70 13.46
N PRO A 92 -2.93 30.19 13.74
CA PRO A 92 -2.72 31.22 14.75
C PRO A 92 -3.50 32.51 14.48
N LEU A 93 -3.59 32.93 13.21
CA LEU A 93 -4.33 34.14 12.82
C LEU A 93 -5.83 33.99 13.09
N SER A 94 -6.42 32.85 12.74
CA SER A 94 -7.82 32.49 12.99
C SER A 94 -8.14 32.48 14.48
N ILE A 95 -7.26 31.89 15.30
CA ILE A 95 -7.40 31.87 16.76
C ILE A 95 -7.32 33.31 17.31
N TYR A 96 -6.37 34.11 16.82
CA TYR A 96 -6.23 35.52 17.23
C TYR A 96 -7.43 36.38 16.83
N LEU A 97 -7.96 36.19 15.61
CA LEU A 97 -9.18 36.85 15.13
C LEU A 97 -10.37 36.48 16.02
N TRP A 98 -10.50 35.21 16.39
CA TRP A 98 -11.56 34.75 17.28
C TRP A 98 -11.50 35.37 18.68
N PHE A 99 -10.32 35.37 19.32
CA PHE A 99 -10.14 35.89 20.69
C PHE A 99 -10.18 37.41 20.79
N LYS A 100 -9.46 38.12 19.91
CA LYS A 100 -9.31 39.58 20.01
C LYS A 100 -10.35 40.33 19.18
N ASN A 101 -10.84 39.73 18.10
CA ASN A 101 -11.76 40.32 17.14
C ASN A 101 -11.42 41.78 16.78
N PRO A 102 -10.19 42.06 16.28
CA PRO A 102 -9.76 43.43 15.98
C PRO A 102 -10.57 44.10 14.84
N LEU A 103 -11.33 43.30 14.08
CA LEU A 103 -12.16 43.74 12.96
C LEU A 103 -13.63 43.96 13.36
N ASP A 104 -13.96 43.79 14.65
CA ASP A 104 -15.30 43.94 15.23
C ASP A 104 -16.38 43.18 14.42
N ILE A 105 -16.01 41.97 13.99
CA ILE A 105 -16.86 41.10 13.19
C ILE A 105 -17.98 40.55 14.08
N ALA A 106 -19.19 40.47 13.55
CA ALA A 106 -20.32 39.93 14.28
C ALA A 106 -20.02 38.50 14.80
N TRP A 107 -20.43 38.22 16.05
CA TRP A 107 -20.13 36.98 16.78
C TRP A 107 -20.27 35.69 15.97
N TYR A 108 -21.35 35.57 15.18
CA TYR A 108 -21.63 34.37 14.40
C TYR A 108 -20.62 34.17 13.26
N TRP A 109 -20.16 35.24 12.61
CA TRP A 109 -19.09 35.19 11.61
C TRP A 109 -17.72 35.01 12.26
N ASN A 110 -17.50 35.60 13.45
CA ASN A 110 -16.24 35.42 14.17
C ASN A 110 -16.00 33.95 14.54
N ASN A 111 -17.06 33.23 14.93
CA ASN A 111 -17.01 31.79 15.17
C ASN A 111 -16.63 30.97 13.94
N LEU A 112 -16.86 31.45 12.72
CA LEU A 112 -16.41 30.72 11.52
C LEU A 112 -14.88 30.60 11.47
N PHE A 113 -14.14 31.59 11.99
CA PHE A 113 -12.67 31.57 11.95
C PHE A 113 -12.06 30.46 12.81
N ILE A 114 -12.69 30.03 13.90
CA ILE A 114 -12.17 28.90 14.70
C ILE A 114 -12.34 27.56 13.98
N TYR A 115 -13.38 27.43 13.13
CA TYR A 115 -13.66 26.21 12.37
C TYR A 115 -13.04 26.21 10.97
N ALA A 116 -12.77 27.38 10.40
CA ALA A 116 -12.23 27.54 9.05
C ALA A 116 -10.93 26.74 8.83
N PRO A 117 -9.95 26.71 9.75
CA PRO A 117 -8.76 25.90 9.56
C PRO A 117 -9.06 24.40 9.45
N SER A 118 -10.01 23.88 10.23
CA SER A 118 -10.40 22.47 10.17
C SER A 118 -11.01 22.11 8.81
N PHE A 119 -11.82 22.99 8.22
CA PHE A 119 -12.40 22.77 6.89
C PHE A 119 -11.36 22.93 5.76
N LEU A 120 -10.48 23.91 5.89
CA LEU A 120 -9.39 24.12 4.92
C LEU A 120 -8.35 23.00 4.97
N TRP A 121 -8.27 22.25 6.07
CA TRP A 121 -7.40 21.08 6.20
C TRP A 121 -7.94 19.84 5.49
N ILE A 122 -9.27 19.73 5.26
CA ILE A 122 -9.86 18.55 4.63
C ILE A 122 -9.28 18.30 3.22
N PRO A 123 -9.29 19.26 2.26
CA PRO A 123 -8.71 19.01 0.93
C PRO A 123 -7.24 18.57 0.99
N ARG A 124 -6.48 19.04 1.99
CA ARG A 124 -5.09 18.63 2.22
C ARG A 124 -4.99 17.17 2.63
N MET A 125 -5.83 16.72 3.57
CA MET A 125 -5.85 15.32 4.00
C MET A 125 -6.21 14.38 2.85
N TRP A 126 -7.13 14.79 1.97
CA TRP A 126 -7.47 14.02 0.77
C TRP A 126 -6.31 13.94 -0.22
N TYR A 127 -5.56 15.03 -0.42
CA TYR A 127 -4.35 15.04 -1.23
C TYR A 127 -3.24 14.15 -0.63
N TRP A 128 -3.05 14.18 0.68
CA TRP A 128 -2.07 13.33 1.36
C TRP A 128 -2.43 11.85 1.23
N ARG A 129 -3.71 11.54 1.42
CA ARG A 129 -4.21 10.19 1.23
C ARG A 129 -4.06 9.73 -0.23
N SER A 130 -4.19 10.62 -1.22
CA SER A 130 -4.04 10.24 -2.62
C SER A 130 -2.59 10.03 -3.06
N LEU A 131 -1.61 10.58 -2.31
CA LEU A 131 -0.19 10.29 -2.48
C LEU A 131 0.22 8.96 -1.86
N GLN A 132 -0.47 8.56 -0.79
CA GLN A 132 -0.22 7.29 -0.11
C GLN A 132 -0.39 6.13 -1.12
N TYR A 133 0.56 5.20 -1.12
CA TYR A 133 0.60 4.02 -2.00
C TYR A 133 0.81 4.27 -3.51
N LYS A 134 1.11 5.51 -3.92
CA LYS A 134 1.66 5.77 -5.27
C LYS A 134 3.15 5.42 -5.31
N ILE A 135 3.53 4.63 -6.31
CA ILE A 135 4.89 4.11 -6.42
C ILE A 135 5.80 5.16 -7.03
N HIS A 136 6.92 5.41 -6.35
CA HIS A 136 8.01 6.21 -6.90
C HIS A 136 8.93 5.36 -7.75
N ARG A 137 9.39 4.21 -7.24
CA ARG A 137 10.27 3.30 -7.98
C ARG A 137 9.89 1.85 -7.71
N LEU A 138 9.91 1.04 -8.75
CA LEU A 138 9.76 -0.41 -8.67
C LEU A 138 11.04 -1.04 -9.23
N SER A 139 11.70 -1.88 -8.44
CA SER A 139 12.90 -2.60 -8.89
C SER A 139 12.76 -4.09 -8.69
N LEU A 140 13.21 -4.88 -9.67
CA LEU A 140 13.30 -6.33 -9.59
C LEU A 140 14.61 -6.75 -8.95
N LEU A 141 14.55 -7.61 -7.95
CA LEU A 141 15.74 -8.23 -7.37
C LEU A 141 16.17 -9.46 -8.15
N ARG A 142 17.48 -9.70 -8.13
CA ARG A 142 18.06 -10.96 -8.60
C ARG A 142 17.40 -12.15 -7.90
N GLY A 143 17.07 -13.17 -8.68
CA GLY A 143 16.26 -14.31 -8.24
C GLY A 143 14.81 -14.21 -8.69
N GLY A 144 14.37 -13.05 -9.20
CA GLY A 144 13.15 -12.91 -10.02
C GLY A 144 11.82 -13.11 -9.29
N LYS A 145 11.88 -13.28 -7.97
CA LYS A 145 10.71 -13.49 -7.11
C LYS A 145 10.31 -12.27 -6.32
N VAL A 146 11.26 -11.40 -5.98
CA VAL A 146 11.05 -10.29 -5.06
C VAL A 146 11.18 -8.96 -5.81
N LEU A 147 10.22 -8.08 -5.56
CA LEU A 147 10.21 -6.70 -6.00
C LEU A 147 10.47 -5.78 -4.81
N LYS A 148 11.23 -4.73 -5.07
CA LYS A 148 11.46 -3.61 -4.18
C LYS A 148 10.56 -2.46 -4.62
N ILE A 149 9.67 -2.05 -3.74
CA ILE A 149 8.78 -0.91 -3.96
C ILE A 149 9.30 0.24 -3.12
N GLU A 150 9.63 1.35 -3.76
CA GLU A 150 9.98 2.60 -3.08
C GLU A 150 8.79 3.55 -3.20
N THR A 151 8.27 3.99 -2.06
CA THR A 151 7.29 5.08 -1.96
C THR A 151 7.90 6.21 -1.14
N THR A 152 7.24 7.37 -1.15
CA THR A 152 7.62 8.49 -0.30
C THR A 152 6.48 8.83 0.63
N THR A 153 6.84 9.26 1.83
CA THR A 153 5.91 9.90 2.73
C THR A 153 5.74 11.36 2.35
N LEU A 154 4.76 12.00 2.97
CA LEU A 154 4.55 13.44 2.92
C LEU A 154 5.82 14.26 3.22
N ALA A 155 6.65 13.81 4.15
CA ALA A 155 7.87 14.51 4.56
C ALA A 155 9.03 14.28 3.58
N ASN A 156 8.77 13.63 2.44
CA ASN A 156 9.77 13.13 1.50
C ASN A 156 10.70 12.08 2.14
N ASP A 157 10.25 11.41 3.19
CA ASP A 157 10.94 10.23 3.72
C ASP A 157 10.68 9.06 2.79
N LYS A 158 11.73 8.31 2.46
CA LYS A 158 11.63 7.17 1.55
C LYS A 158 11.25 5.92 2.34
N ASN A 159 10.13 5.32 1.97
CA ASN A 159 9.71 4.03 2.47
C ASN A 159 10.05 2.95 1.43
N VAL A 160 10.57 1.82 1.92
CA VAL A 160 10.92 0.67 1.08
C VAL A 160 10.13 -0.53 1.55
N TYR A 161 9.41 -1.16 0.63
CA TYR A 161 8.67 -2.38 0.86
C TYR A 161 9.23 -3.49 -0.04
N TRP A 162 9.23 -4.72 0.48
CA TRP A 162 9.64 -5.92 -0.25
C TRP A 162 8.42 -6.80 -0.43
N VAL A 163 8.11 -7.11 -1.67
CA VAL A 163 6.86 -7.79 -2.06
C VAL A 163 7.22 -8.86 -3.08
N GLU A 164 6.64 -10.06 -2.96
CA GLU A 164 6.87 -11.09 -3.97
C GLU A 164 5.97 -10.88 -5.19
N THR A 165 6.46 -11.24 -6.38
CA THR A 165 5.74 -11.00 -7.64
C THR A 165 4.34 -11.64 -7.63
N TYR A 166 4.19 -12.84 -7.06
CA TYR A 166 2.91 -13.56 -7.05
C TYR A 166 1.76 -12.80 -6.37
N GLN A 167 2.10 -11.87 -5.47
CA GLN A 167 1.16 -11.06 -4.68
C GLN A 167 0.54 -9.93 -5.51
N PHE A 168 1.10 -9.61 -6.68
CA PHE A 168 0.56 -8.57 -7.55
C PHE A 168 -0.69 -9.06 -8.28
N HIS A 169 -1.79 -8.33 -8.08
CA HIS A 169 -3.05 -8.56 -8.77
C HIS A 169 -3.45 -7.28 -9.49
N PRO A 170 -3.28 -7.18 -10.82
CA PRO A 170 -3.70 -5.99 -11.54
C PRO A 170 -5.23 -5.85 -11.43
N LEU A 171 -5.70 -4.60 -11.35
CA LEU A 171 -7.11 -4.27 -11.28
C LEU A 171 -7.56 -3.60 -12.57
N THR A 172 -8.83 -3.81 -12.91
CA THR A 172 -9.52 -3.07 -13.98
C THR A 172 -9.74 -1.61 -13.57
N ALA A 173 -10.11 -0.75 -14.53
CA ALA A 173 -10.48 0.64 -14.25
C ALA A 173 -11.61 0.79 -13.22
N ASP A 174 -12.48 -0.22 -13.10
CA ASP A 174 -13.56 -0.29 -12.11
C ASP A 174 -13.12 -0.87 -10.76
N PHE A 175 -11.82 -1.04 -10.51
CA PHE A 175 -11.24 -1.65 -9.31
C PHE A 175 -11.68 -3.10 -9.06
N LYS A 176 -12.03 -3.84 -10.12
CA LYS A 176 -12.32 -5.27 -10.04
C LYS A 176 -11.10 -6.07 -10.46
N GLN A 177 -10.85 -7.18 -9.77
CA GLN A 177 -9.83 -8.15 -10.17
C GLN A 177 -10.19 -8.76 -11.52
N PHE A 178 -9.17 -9.05 -12.33
CA PHE A 178 -9.36 -9.83 -13.55
C PHE A 178 -9.59 -11.31 -13.22
N ASP A 179 -10.54 -11.95 -13.91
CA ASP A 179 -10.74 -13.40 -13.83
C ASP A 179 -9.49 -14.18 -14.26
N ASP A 180 -8.76 -13.63 -15.25
CA ASP A 180 -7.45 -14.09 -15.66
C ASP A 180 -6.50 -12.91 -15.83
N ARG A 181 -5.39 -12.94 -15.08
CA ARG A 181 -4.38 -11.87 -15.02
C ARG A 181 -3.66 -11.65 -16.35
N ASP A 182 -3.60 -12.69 -17.18
CA ASP A 182 -2.89 -12.62 -18.46
C ASP A 182 -3.61 -11.73 -19.49
N ASN A 183 -4.93 -11.62 -19.34
CA ASN A 183 -5.79 -10.78 -20.17
C ASN A 183 -5.68 -9.27 -19.83
N ALA A 184 -4.94 -8.91 -18.79
CA ALA A 184 -4.75 -7.51 -18.42
C ALA A 184 -3.81 -6.82 -19.43
N ASP A 185 -4.39 -5.99 -20.30
CA ASP A 185 -3.65 -5.12 -21.22
C ASP A 185 -3.69 -3.66 -20.73
N TYR A 186 -2.55 -3.21 -20.18
CA TYR A 186 -2.34 -1.86 -19.66
C TYR A 186 -1.12 -1.16 -20.27
N LEU A 187 -0.38 -1.82 -21.16
CA LEU A 187 0.79 -1.24 -21.83
C LEU A 187 0.45 -0.84 -23.27
N THR A 188 1.02 0.27 -23.71
CA THR A 188 1.02 0.73 -25.11
C THR A 188 2.00 -0.11 -25.94
N GLU A 189 1.94 0.02 -27.27
CA GLU A 189 2.92 -0.62 -28.17
C GLU A 189 4.36 -0.15 -27.90
N GLU A 190 4.52 1.06 -27.36
CA GLU A 190 5.80 1.64 -26.93
C GLU A 190 6.27 1.11 -25.56
N GLY A 191 5.45 0.31 -24.89
CA GLY A 191 5.75 -0.27 -23.58
C GLY A 191 5.53 0.67 -22.39
N GLN A 192 4.86 1.81 -22.59
CA GLN A 192 4.44 2.72 -21.51
C GLN A 192 3.00 2.46 -21.07
N LEU A 193 2.61 2.94 -19.89
CA LEU A 193 1.26 2.75 -19.34
C LEU A 193 0.18 3.49 -20.14
N LYS A 194 -0.91 2.80 -20.51
CA LYS A 194 -2.10 3.38 -21.18
C LYS A 194 -2.90 4.29 -20.24
N TYR A 195 -3.04 3.85 -18.99
CA TYR A 195 -3.82 4.47 -17.92
C TYR A 195 -3.12 4.26 -16.56
N GLU A 196 -3.60 4.91 -15.50
CA GLU A 196 -3.12 4.65 -14.14
C GLU A 196 -3.45 3.21 -13.75
N LEU A 197 -2.43 2.39 -13.52
CA LEU A 197 -2.61 0.99 -13.16
C LEU A 197 -2.72 0.87 -11.64
N ALA A 198 -3.82 0.29 -11.16
CA ALA A 198 -3.96 -0.12 -9.78
C ALA A 198 -3.64 -1.62 -9.66
N CYS A 199 -2.83 -1.98 -8.67
CA CYS A 199 -2.57 -3.37 -8.32
C CYS A 199 -2.93 -3.60 -6.85
N GLN A 200 -3.71 -4.63 -6.58
CA GLN A 200 -3.93 -5.13 -5.23
C GLN A 200 -2.77 -6.05 -4.85
N LEU A 201 -2.27 -5.88 -3.63
CA LEU A 201 -1.26 -6.72 -3.01
C LEU A 201 -1.89 -7.52 -1.87
N ASP A 202 -1.64 -8.83 -1.86
CA ASP A 202 -2.12 -9.72 -0.79
C ASP A 202 -1.60 -9.30 0.57
N HIS A 203 -0.31 -8.96 0.65
CA HIS A 203 0.30 -8.46 1.87
C HIS A 203 1.41 -7.45 1.60
N ILE A 204 1.49 -6.46 2.47
CA ILE A 204 2.59 -5.50 2.52
C ILE A 204 3.00 -5.30 3.97
N GLN A 205 4.30 -5.26 4.24
CA GLN A 205 4.81 -5.01 5.58
C GLN A 205 5.07 -3.51 5.76
N GLU A 206 4.20 -2.83 6.50
CA GLU A 206 4.31 -1.41 6.80
C GLU A 206 4.55 -1.20 8.31
N LEU A 207 5.64 -0.50 8.65
CA LEU A 207 5.99 -0.16 10.04
C LEU A 207 5.95 -1.36 11.01
N GLY A 208 6.40 -2.52 10.55
CA GLY A 208 6.43 -3.76 11.33
C GLY A 208 5.08 -4.49 11.44
N THR A 209 4.03 -3.99 10.78
CA THR A 209 2.71 -4.64 10.72
C THR A 209 2.45 -5.13 9.31
N THR A 210 1.84 -6.32 9.17
CA THR A 210 1.38 -6.83 7.88
C THR A 210 0.00 -6.27 7.59
N VAL A 211 -0.11 -5.47 6.53
CA VAL A 211 -1.39 -4.99 5.98
C VAL A 211 -1.79 -5.91 4.85
N GLN A 212 -3.06 -6.29 4.78
CA GLN A 212 -3.62 -7.18 3.76
C GLN A 212 -4.47 -6.40 2.78
N ASP A 213 -4.54 -6.87 1.53
CA ASP A 213 -5.41 -6.32 0.47
C ASP A 213 -5.17 -4.83 0.17
N GLU A 214 -3.92 -4.40 0.19
CA GLU A 214 -3.56 -3.00 -0.05
C GLU A 214 -3.48 -2.70 -1.55
N VAL A 215 -3.99 -1.54 -1.99
CA VAL A 215 -3.97 -1.15 -3.40
C VAL A 215 -2.87 -0.13 -3.64
N ILE A 216 -1.91 -0.50 -4.48
CA ILE A 216 -0.83 0.37 -4.95
C ILE A 216 -1.15 0.92 -6.34
N TYR A 217 -0.62 2.11 -6.62
CA TYR A 217 -0.93 2.85 -7.84
C TYR A 217 0.33 3.18 -8.63
N PHE A 218 0.32 2.85 -9.91
CA PHE A 218 1.28 3.30 -10.91
C PHE A 218 0.67 4.46 -11.70
N MET A 219 1.32 5.61 -11.66
CA MET A 219 0.88 6.79 -12.42
C MET A 219 1.21 6.63 -13.90
N LYS A 220 0.30 7.08 -14.75
CA LYS A 220 0.47 7.04 -16.21
C LYS A 220 1.69 7.85 -16.68
N GLU A 221 1.99 8.95 -16.00
CA GLU A 221 3.10 9.85 -16.31
C GLU A 221 4.47 9.27 -15.93
N GLY A 222 4.50 8.11 -15.26
CA GLY A 222 5.74 7.42 -14.95
C GLY A 222 6.38 6.76 -16.17
N ILE A 223 7.68 6.46 -16.05
CA ILE A 223 8.47 5.82 -17.08
C ILE A 223 8.64 4.34 -16.75
N VAL A 224 8.23 3.48 -17.67
CA VAL A 224 8.53 2.05 -17.66
C VAL A 224 9.85 1.83 -18.42
N HIS A 225 10.84 1.25 -17.74
CA HIS A 225 12.19 1.04 -18.31
C HIS A 225 12.32 -0.30 -19.03
N HIS A 226 11.71 -1.34 -18.47
CA HIS A 226 11.72 -2.70 -19.02
C HIS A 226 10.28 -3.21 -19.14
N PRO A 227 9.57 -2.91 -20.24
CA PRO A 227 8.13 -3.20 -20.38
C PRO A 227 7.78 -4.68 -20.19
N GLU A 228 8.56 -5.57 -20.81
CA GLU A 228 8.38 -7.01 -20.72
C GLU A 228 8.48 -7.54 -19.27
N LEU A 229 9.51 -7.10 -18.55
CA LEU A 229 9.74 -7.51 -17.16
C LEU A 229 8.73 -6.87 -16.21
N PHE A 230 8.35 -5.62 -16.48
CA PHE A 230 7.32 -4.93 -15.74
C PHE A 230 5.99 -5.68 -15.85
N GLU A 231 5.54 -5.99 -17.07
CA GLU A 231 4.29 -6.72 -17.31
C GLU A 231 4.28 -8.10 -16.65
N ALA A 232 5.37 -8.86 -16.79
CA ALA A 232 5.51 -10.17 -16.15
C ALA A 232 5.43 -10.06 -14.63
N ALA A 233 6.11 -9.08 -14.03
CA ALA A 233 6.11 -8.86 -12.59
C ALA A 233 4.71 -8.45 -12.07
N THR A 234 4.03 -7.51 -12.72
CA THR A 234 2.70 -7.03 -12.29
C THR A 234 1.58 -8.03 -12.56
N LYS A 235 1.75 -8.97 -13.51
CA LYS A 235 0.84 -10.12 -13.68
C LYS A 235 1.12 -11.26 -12.68
N GLY A 236 2.21 -11.16 -11.93
CA GLY A 236 2.60 -12.09 -10.86
C GLY A 236 3.35 -13.32 -11.31
N TYR A 237 4.10 -13.21 -12.43
CA TYR A 237 5.05 -14.24 -12.83
C TYR A 237 6.32 -14.19 -11.98
N VAL A 238 6.89 -15.36 -11.72
CA VAL A 238 8.28 -15.48 -11.27
C VAL A 238 9.19 -15.35 -12.49
N ILE A 239 10.06 -14.35 -12.50
CA ILE A 239 10.94 -14.10 -13.63
C ILE A 239 12.15 -15.04 -13.57
N ASP A 240 12.41 -15.78 -14.64
CA ASP A 240 13.61 -16.61 -14.75
C ASP A 240 14.84 -15.73 -14.97
N THR A 241 15.60 -15.52 -13.90
CA THR A 241 16.86 -14.76 -13.94
C THR A 241 18.08 -15.67 -14.16
N SER A 242 17.94 -16.82 -14.82
CA SER A 242 19.07 -17.71 -15.11
C SER A 242 20.08 -17.12 -16.10
N ASN A 243 19.60 -16.34 -17.07
CA ASN A 243 20.43 -15.65 -18.05
C ASN A 243 20.55 -14.15 -17.72
N PHE A 244 21.60 -13.79 -16.98
CA PHE A 244 21.84 -12.42 -16.53
C PHE A 244 23.30 -12.01 -16.61
N VAL A 245 23.52 -10.71 -16.72
CA VAL A 245 24.84 -10.05 -16.63
C VAL A 245 24.79 -9.08 -15.45
N ILE A 246 25.91 -8.96 -14.73
CA ILE A 246 26.04 -7.95 -13.67
C ILE A 246 26.91 -6.82 -14.22
N ASN A 247 26.35 -5.62 -14.21
CA ASN A 247 27.14 -4.42 -14.42
C ASN A 247 27.98 -4.14 -13.17
N THR A 248 29.29 -4.36 -13.28
CA THR A 248 30.23 -4.12 -12.17
C THR A 248 30.78 -2.69 -12.18
N ALA A 249 30.53 -1.93 -13.24
CA ALA A 249 30.94 -0.54 -13.31
C ALA A 249 30.17 0.28 -12.27
N HIS A 250 30.85 1.20 -11.58
CA HIS A 250 30.23 2.13 -10.64
C HIS A 250 29.50 3.27 -11.39
N ASN A 251 28.82 2.92 -12.46
CA ASN A 251 27.98 3.81 -13.21
C ASN A 251 26.65 3.77 -12.49
N ILE A 252 26.50 4.55 -11.41
CA ILE A 252 25.19 5.08 -11.09
C ILE A 252 24.80 5.78 -12.39
N ARG A 253 23.95 5.17 -13.22
CA ARG A 253 23.60 5.78 -14.49
C ARG A 253 22.97 7.10 -14.08
N ALA A 254 23.62 8.22 -14.40
CA ALA A 254 23.20 9.54 -13.96
C ALA A 254 21.75 9.88 -14.39
N PHE A 255 21.18 9.07 -15.29
CA PHE A 255 19.84 9.14 -15.83
C PHE A 255 18.90 7.99 -15.40
N GLU A 256 19.31 7.06 -14.55
CA GLU A 256 18.40 6.07 -13.94
C GLU A 256 17.63 6.72 -12.79
N GLY A 257 16.55 7.45 -13.13
CA GLY A 257 15.41 7.76 -12.27
C GLY A 257 15.67 8.50 -10.95
N HIS A 258 16.91 8.86 -10.61
CA HIS A 258 17.20 9.64 -9.41
C HIS A 258 16.92 11.14 -9.62
N HIS A 259 16.84 11.58 -10.87
CA HIS A 259 16.54 12.95 -11.25
C HIS A 259 15.45 12.91 -12.32
N ASN A 260 14.19 12.81 -11.89
CA ASN A 260 13.13 13.40 -12.68
C ASN A 260 13.44 14.91 -12.68
N GLN A 261 13.99 15.45 -13.77
CA GLN A 261 13.98 16.90 -13.99
C GLN A 261 12.54 17.36 -14.22
#